data_AF-A0A5B2Z0A5-F1
#
_entry.id   AF-A0A5B2Z0A5-F1
#
_cell.length_a   1.000
_cell.length_b   1.000
_cell.length_c   1.000
_cell.angle_alpha   90.00
_cell.angle_beta   90.00
_cell.angle_gamma   90.00
#
_symmetry.space_group_name_H-M   'P 1'
#
loop_
_entity.id
_entity.type
_entity.pdbx_description
1 polymer ?
#
loop_
_entity_poly.entity_id
_entity_poly.type
_entity_poly.pdbx_seq_one_letter_code
_entity_poly.pdbx_strand_id
1 'polypeptide(L)'
;MKKMVLINIITIVVLVVVGIVGFYLYHNATSFVTTDNAKVDGEQIQISSPTSGQIKSLDVKQGDKVKKGDKVAEVSGQSQSGESQTMDIKMPQNGTIVKTSGMEGSVAQAGSPIAYAYNLDDLYITANIDEKDVSSVEKGDKVDVTIDGEDSDVDGKVEEVGQATAASFSLMPSSNTDGNYTKVSQVVPVKISLDSAPSKNVVPGMNAEVKIHKD
;
A
#
# COMPACT_ATOMS: atom_id res chain seq x y z
N MET A 1 -25.23 62.61 -4.96
CA MET A 1 -25.00 61.95 -3.66
C MET A 1 -25.38 60.47 -3.66
N LYS A 2 -26.62 60.08 -4.00
CA LYS A 2 -27.05 58.65 -3.99
C LYS A 2 -26.20 57.69 -4.84
N LYS A 3 -25.71 58.12 -6.01
CA LYS A 3 -24.87 57.29 -6.90
C LYS A 3 -23.48 56.97 -6.32
N MET A 4 -22.84 57.91 -5.61
CA MET A 4 -21.54 57.66 -4.95
C MET A 4 -21.68 56.71 -3.77
N VAL A 5 -22.74 56.84 -2.98
CA VAL A 5 -23.03 55.93 -1.87
C VAL A 5 -23.27 54.51 -2.39
N LEU A 6 -24.00 54.36 -3.50
CA LEU A 6 -24.25 53.07 -4.13
C LEU A 6 -22.94 52.41 -4.62
N ILE A 7 -22.04 53.17 -5.25
CA ILE A 7 -20.75 52.65 -5.73
C ILE A 7 -19.91 52.15 -4.55
N ASN A 8 -19.80 52.91 -3.46
CA ASN A 8 -19.04 52.48 -2.28
C ASN A 8 -19.62 51.21 -1.62
N ILE A 9 -20.94 51.09 -1.55
CA ILE A 9 -21.59 49.87 -1.02
C ILE A 9 -21.26 48.67 -1.93
N ILE A 10 -21.35 48.83 -3.25
CA ILE A 10 -21.00 47.76 -4.21
C ILE A 10 -19.53 47.37 -4.03
N THR A 11 -18.61 48.33 -3.90
CA THR A 11 -17.18 48.06 -3.68
C THR A 11 -16.93 47.28 -2.38
N ILE A 12 -17.59 47.63 -1.28
CA ILE A 12 -17.47 46.90 -0.01
C ILE A 12 -18.01 45.48 -0.16
N VAL A 13 -19.17 45.30 -0.81
CA VAL A 13 -19.74 43.97 -1.05
C VAL A 13 -18.80 43.12 -1.89
N VAL A 14 -18.21 43.68 -2.95
CA VAL A 14 -17.23 42.97 -3.78
C VAL A 14 -15.99 42.58 -2.96
N LEU A 15 -15.45 43.46 -2.11
CA LEU A 15 -14.31 43.15 -1.25
C LEU A 15 -14.64 42.05 -0.22
N VAL A 16 -15.84 42.06 0.36
CA VAL A 16 -16.28 41.02 1.30
C VAL A 16 -16.42 39.68 0.59
N VAL A 17 -17.01 39.65 -0.62
CA VAL A 17 -17.12 38.42 -1.42
C VAL A 17 -15.73 37.89 -1.78
N VAL A 18 -14.81 38.75 -2.23
CA VAL A 18 -13.42 38.34 -2.52
C VAL A 18 -12.72 37.82 -1.27
N GLY A 19 -12.93 38.44 -0.11
CA GLY A 19 -12.38 37.99 1.17
C GLY A 19 -12.92 36.62 1.58
N ILE A 20 -14.22 36.38 1.45
CA ILE A 20 -14.86 35.09 1.76
C ILE A 20 -14.36 34.00 0.81
N VAL A 21 -14.31 34.27 -0.49
CA VAL A 21 -13.81 33.33 -1.49
C VAL A 21 -12.32 33.04 -1.26
N GLY A 22 -11.52 34.07 -1.00
CA GLY A 22 -10.10 33.92 -0.70
C GLY A 22 -9.85 33.09 0.57
N PHE A 23 -10.62 33.34 1.63
CA PHE A 23 -10.55 32.55 2.86
C PHE A 23 -10.96 31.09 2.63
N TYR A 24 -12.04 30.85 1.89
CA TYR A 24 -12.52 29.51 1.57
C TYR A 24 -11.50 28.70 0.76
N LEU A 25 -10.88 29.32 -0.25
CA LEU A 25 -9.83 28.67 -1.04
C LEU A 25 -8.57 28.41 -0.23
N TYR A 26 -8.17 29.35 0.63
CA TYR A 26 -7.02 29.18 1.52
C TYR A 26 -7.24 28.03 2.49
N HIS A 27 -8.40 28.00 3.16
CA HIS A 27 -8.74 26.96 4.12
C HIS A 27 -8.75 25.57 3.46
N ASN A 28 -9.47 25.40 2.35
CA ASN A 28 -9.51 24.12 1.63
C ASN A 28 -8.14 23.66 1.13
N ALA A 29 -7.28 24.59 0.69
CA ALA A 29 -5.93 24.24 0.23
C ALA A 29 -5.01 23.83 1.39
N THR A 30 -5.24 24.35 2.60
CA THR A 30 -4.39 24.05 3.76
C THR A 30 -4.83 22.82 4.55
N SER A 31 -6.10 22.41 4.48
CA SER A 31 -6.69 21.38 5.35
C SER A 31 -6.42 19.92 4.94
N PHE A 32 -5.86 19.68 3.75
CA PHE A 32 -5.66 18.33 3.25
C PHE A 32 -4.22 18.10 2.76
N VAL A 33 -3.75 16.87 2.87
CA VAL A 33 -2.60 16.35 2.11
C VAL A 33 -3.13 15.35 1.11
N THR A 34 -2.93 15.61 -0.18
CA THR A 34 -3.35 14.70 -1.26
C THR A 34 -2.12 14.13 -1.93
N THR A 35 -2.13 12.83 -2.25
CA THR A 35 -1.12 12.20 -3.10
C THR A 35 -1.78 11.17 -4.00
N ASP A 36 -1.37 11.16 -5.26
CA ASP A 36 -1.66 10.12 -6.26
C ASP A 36 -0.59 9.03 -6.27
N ASN A 37 0.50 9.22 -5.54
CA ASN A 37 1.57 8.24 -5.36
C ASN A 37 1.22 7.29 -4.21
N ALA A 38 0.07 6.63 -4.33
CA ALA A 38 -0.37 5.61 -3.39
C ALA A 38 -0.77 4.33 -4.12
N LYS A 39 -0.72 3.22 -3.40
CA LYS A 39 -1.09 1.91 -3.93
C LYS A 39 -1.72 1.04 -2.87
N VAL A 40 -2.56 0.12 -3.32
CA VAL A 40 -3.03 -1.00 -2.51
C VAL A 40 -1.86 -1.93 -2.24
N ASP A 41 -1.64 -2.24 -0.98
CA ASP A 41 -0.60 -3.13 -0.50
C ASP A 41 -1.19 -4.16 0.48
N GLY A 42 -0.40 -5.17 0.80
CA GLY A 42 -0.82 -6.24 1.68
C GLY A 42 0.38 -7.01 2.20
N GLU A 43 0.20 -7.76 3.29
CA GLU A 43 1.28 -8.63 3.76
C GLU A 43 1.45 -9.82 2.81
N GLN A 44 2.58 -9.85 2.10
CA GLN A 44 2.91 -10.96 1.22
C GLN A 44 3.33 -12.18 2.04
N ILE A 45 2.55 -13.24 1.93
CA ILE A 45 2.84 -14.54 2.52
C ILE A 45 3.62 -15.37 1.51
N GLN A 46 4.90 -15.58 1.77
CA GLN A 46 5.74 -16.47 0.99
C GLN A 46 5.66 -17.90 1.56
N ILE A 47 5.10 -18.83 0.79
CA ILE A 47 5.12 -20.26 1.11
C ILE A 47 6.35 -20.88 0.47
N SER A 48 7.37 -21.18 1.27
CA SER A 48 8.66 -21.71 0.81
C SER A 48 8.87 -23.19 1.15
N SER A 49 9.69 -23.87 0.36
CA SER A 49 10.11 -25.23 0.67
C SER A 49 10.99 -25.28 1.93
N PRO A 50 10.71 -26.14 2.92
CA PRO A 50 11.58 -26.31 4.09
C PRO A 50 12.84 -27.14 3.79
N THR A 51 12.81 -27.94 2.71
CA THR A 51 13.92 -28.82 2.31
C THR A 51 14.17 -28.74 0.81
N SER A 52 15.40 -29.03 0.39
CA SER A 52 15.69 -29.27 -1.02
C SER A 52 15.14 -30.64 -1.42
N GLY A 53 14.43 -30.72 -2.54
CA GLY A 53 13.68 -31.91 -2.91
C GLY A 53 12.76 -31.72 -4.11
N GLN A 54 12.06 -32.79 -4.51
CA GLN A 54 11.07 -32.74 -5.57
C GLN A 54 9.69 -32.39 -4.99
N ILE A 55 8.96 -31.49 -5.65
CA ILE A 55 7.55 -31.20 -5.34
C ILE A 55 6.71 -32.39 -5.80
N LYS A 56 6.13 -33.12 -4.87
CA LYS A 56 5.28 -34.30 -5.13
C LYS A 56 3.85 -33.95 -5.47
N SER A 57 3.30 -32.93 -4.80
CA SER A 57 1.97 -32.40 -5.09
C SER A 57 1.97 -30.89 -4.84
N LEU A 58 1.15 -30.19 -5.61
CA LEU A 58 0.76 -28.82 -5.34
C LEU A 58 -0.76 -28.79 -5.26
N ASP A 59 -1.27 -28.73 -4.03
CA ASP A 59 -2.70 -28.92 -3.73
C ASP A 59 -3.50 -27.62 -3.83
N VAL A 60 -2.88 -26.54 -4.30
CA VAL A 60 -3.48 -25.21 -4.44
C VAL A 60 -3.29 -24.63 -5.82
N LYS A 61 -4.21 -23.74 -6.19
CA LYS A 61 -4.18 -22.96 -7.43
C LYS A 61 -4.32 -21.48 -7.12
N GLN A 62 -3.92 -20.65 -8.07
CA GLN A 62 -4.17 -19.22 -8.00
C GLN A 62 -5.67 -18.94 -7.85
N GLY A 63 -6.04 -18.10 -6.89
CA GLY A 63 -7.41 -17.77 -6.52
C GLY A 63 -7.96 -18.58 -5.34
N ASP A 64 -7.29 -19.65 -4.91
CA ASP A 64 -7.76 -20.46 -3.80
C ASP A 64 -7.61 -19.72 -2.46
N LYS A 65 -8.69 -19.70 -1.67
CA LYS A 65 -8.67 -19.26 -0.28
C LYS A 65 -8.23 -20.42 0.61
N VAL A 66 -7.13 -20.24 1.32
CA VAL A 66 -6.48 -21.28 2.14
C VAL A 66 -6.40 -20.79 3.58
N LYS A 67 -6.77 -21.64 4.54
CA LYS A 67 -6.71 -21.29 5.95
C LYS A 67 -5.37 -21.68 6.55
N LYS A 68 -5.02 -21.04 7.66
CA LYS A 68 -3.86 -21.43 8.46
C LYS A 68 -3.88 -22.93 8.77
N GLY A 69 -2.78 -23.61 8.46
CA GLY A 69 -2.58 -25.04 8.72
C GLY A 69 -3.03 -25.97 7.59
N ASP A 70 -3.76 -25.48 6.60
CA ASP A 70 -4.13 -26.26 5.43
C ASP A 70 -2.89 -26.63 4.62
N LYS A 71 -2.89 -27.83 4.04
CA LYS A 71 -1.82 -28.32 3.18
C LYS A 71 -1.82 -27.59 1.84
N VAL A 72 -0.67 -27.05 1.47
CA VAL A 72 -0.45 -26.28 0.24
C VAL A 72 0.31 -27.10 -0.79
N ALA A 73 1.35 -27.79 -0.35
CA ALA A 73 2.18 -28.60 -1.22
C ALA A 73 2.85 -29.73 -0.43
N GLU A 74 3.35 -30.73 -1.15
CA GLU A 74 4.14 -31.81 -0.60
C GLU A 74 5.53 -31.81 -1.27
N VAL A 75 6.59 -31.86 -0.48
CA VAL A 75 7.96 -31.94 -1.00
C VAL A 75 8.66 -33.16 -0.43
N SER A 76 9.25 -33.98 -1.30
CA SER A 76 10.13 -35.06 -0.88
C SER A 76 11.58 -34.61 -0.91
N GLY A 77 12.19 -34.57 0.26
CA GLY A 77 13.61 -34.28 0.44
C GLY A 77 14.34 -35.44 1.08
N GLN A 78 15.66 -35.33 1.17
CA GLN A 78 16.49 -36.32 1.83
C GLN A 78 16.61 -35.98 3.34
N SER A 79 16.37 -36.95 4.20
CA SER A 79 16.56 -36.84 5.64
C SER A 79 18.05 -36.83 6.01
N GLN A 80 18.38 -36.35 7.21
CA GLN A 80 19.73 -36.47 7.78
C GLN A 80 20.19 -37.94 7.89
N SER A 81 19.25 -38.90 7.93
CA SER A 81 19.54 -40.35 7.87
C SER A 81 19.81 -40.88 6.45
N GLY A 82 19.71 -40.04 5.41
CA GLY A 82 19.87 -40.43 4.02
C GLY A 82 18.61 -41.01 3.36
N GLU A 83 17.53 -41.20 4.11
CA GLU A 83 16.24 -41.72 3.63
C GLU A 83 15.38 -40.62 2.98
N SER A 84 14.62 -40.96 1.94
CA SER A 84 13.64 -40.04 1.36
C SER A 84 12.47 -39.82 2.32
N GLN A 85 12.31 -38.59 2.80
CA GLN A 85 11.19 -38.16 3.62
C GLN A 85 10.30 -37.18 2.85
N THR A 86 8.99 -37.36 2.98
CA THR A 86 8.00 -36.42 2.50
C THR A 86 7.69 -35.41 3.61
N MET A 87 7.63 -34.13 3.28
CA MET A 87 7.18 -33.06 4.16
C MET A 87 5.99 -32.32 3.56
N ASP A 88 4.94 -32.18 4.36
CA ASP A 88 3.81 -31.33 4.03
C ASP A 88 4.14 -29.87 4.33
N ILE A 89 3.91 -29.01 3.34
CA ILE A 89 4.01 -27.57 3.47
C ILE A 89 2.61 -27.04 3.75
N LYS A 90 2.48 -26.37 4.88
CA LYS A 90 1.21 -25.82 5.36
C LYS A 90 1.18 -24.31 5.27
N MET A 91 -0.02 -23.78 5.13
CA MET A 91 -0.25 -22.35 5.09
C MET A 91 0.01 -21.73 6.47
N PRO A 92 0.87 -20.69 6.59
CA PRO A 92 1.23 -20.11 7.90
C PRO A 92 0.12 -19.23 8.50
N GLN A 93 -0.70 -18.59 7.66
CA GLN A 93 -1.85 -17.77 8.06
C GLN A 93 -2.96 -17.81 7.01
N ASN A 94 -4.14 -17.27 7.31
CA ASN A 94 -5.22 -17.23 6.32
C ASN A 94 -4.82 -16.34 5.13
N GLY A 95 -5.13 -16.78 3.91
CA GLY A 95 -4.83 -15.99 2.73
C GLY A 95 -5.40 -16.58 1.45
N THR A 96 -5.28 -15.81 0.38
CA THR A 96 -5.63 -16.22 -0.98
C THR A 96 -4.36 -16.40 -1.78
N ILE A 97 -4.21 -17.54 -2.47
CA ILE A 97 -3.04 -17.79 -3.33
C ILE A 97 -3.11 -16.85 -4.53
N VAL A 98 -2.10 -15.99 -4.70
CA VAL A 98 -2.02 -15.05 -5.82
C VAL A 98 -1.09 -15.54 -6.93
N LYS A 99 -0.14 -16.41 -6.60
CA LYS A 99 0.82 -16.94 -7.57
C LYS A 99 1.40 -18.27 -7.09
N THR A 100 1.48 -19.24 -7.98
CA THR A 100 2.20 -20.50 -7.77
C THR A 100 3.49 -20.46 -8.60
N SER A 101 4.63 -20.65 -7.94
CA SER A 101 5.95 -20.70 -8.58
C SER A 101 6.49 -22.13 -8.69
N GLY A 102 6.08 -23.02 -7.79
CA GLY A 102 6.36 -24.44 -7.90
C GLY A 102 5.44 -25.13 -8.89
N MET A 103 5.92 -26.23 -9.47
CA MET A 103 5.13 -27.13 -10.30
C MET A 103 5.33 -28.55 -9.79
N GLU A 104 4.28 -29.36 -9.82
CA GLU A 104 4.40 -30.77 -9.51
C GLU A 104 5.47 -31.44 -10.37
N GLY A 105 6.33 -32.24 -9.73
CA GLY A 105 7.47 -32.89 -10.36
C GLY A 105 8.73 -32.03 -10.47
N SER A 106 8.66 -30.71 -10.21
CA SER A 106 9.85 -29.85 -10.24
C SER A 106 10.69 -29.97 -8.97
N VAL A 107 11.96 -29.56 -9.05
CA VAL A 107 12.86 -29.52 -7.89
C VAL A 107 12.77 -28.15 -7.23
N ALA A 108 12.51 -28.13 -5.93
CA ALA A 108 12.57 -26.94 -5.09
C ALA A 108 13.82 -27.01 -4.20
N GLN A 109 14.45 -25.86 -3.94
CA GLN A 109 15.50 -25.75 -2.93
C GLN A 109 14.91 -25.29 -1.60
N ALA A 110 15.56 -25.63 -0.49
CA ALA A 110 15.21 -25.08 0.81
C ALA A 110 15.19 -23.53 0.75
N GLY A 111 14.12 -22.92 1.27
CA GLY A 111 13.88 -21.48 1.22
C GLY A 111 13.30 -20.96 -0.10
N SER A 112 13.28 -21.76 -1.18
CA SER A 112 12.68 -21.32 -2.44
C SER A 112 11.16 -21.20 -2.34
N PRO A 113 10.56 -20.12 -2.86
CA PRO A 113 9.12 -19.91 -2.88
C PRO A 113 8.42 -20.91 -3.81
N ILE A 114 7.40 -21.59 -3.30
CA ILE A 114 6.53 -22.50 -4.05
C ILE A 114 5.22 -21.79 -4.39
N ALA A 115 4.70 -20.96 -3.49
CA ALA A 115 3.52 -20.15 -3.71
C ALA A 115 3.62 -18.82 -2.96
N TYR A 116 2.87 -17.84 -3.43
CA TYR A 116 2.66 -16.55 -2.80
C TYR A 116 1.18 -16.37 -2.54
N ALA A 117 0.87 -15.81 -1.39
CA ALA A 117 -0.49 -15.52 -0.97
C ALA A 117 -0.56 -14.15 -0.30
N TYR A 118 -1.76 -13.59 -0.27
CA TYR A 118 -2.06 -12.36 0.46
C TYR A 118 -3.35 -12.55 1.25
N ASN A 119 -3.47 -11.89 2.40
CA ASN A 119 -4.75 -11.76 3.05
C ASN A 119 -5.54 -10.62 2.39
N LEU A 120 -6.42 -10.95 1.45
CA LEU A 120 -7.24 -9.96 0.73
C LEU A 120 -8.28 -9.27 1.61
N ASP A 121 -8.55 -9.81 2.81
CA ASP A 121 -9.47 -9.20 3.78
C ASP A 121 -8.75 -8.18 4.70
N ASP A 122 -7.42 -8.07 4.60
CA ASP A 122 -6.56 -7.20 5.42
C ASP A 122 -5.56 -6.44 4.50
N LEU A 123 -6.12 -5.75 3.52
CA LEU A 123 -5.38 -4.87 2.62
C LEU A 123 -5.27 -3.47 3.23
N TYR A 124 -4.17 -2.79 2.94
CA TYR A 124 -3.89 -1.44 3.38
C TYR A 124 -3.36 -0.60 2.21
N ILE A 125 -3.28 0.72 2.38
CA ILE A 125 -2.70 1.61 1.38
C ILE A 125 -1.32 2.05 1.85
N THR A 126 -0.35 1.95 0.95
CA THR A 126 0.95 2.60 1.12
C THR A 126 0.94 3.87 0.29
N ALA A 127 0.91 5.03 0.95
CA ALA A 127 0.93 6.34 0.31
C ALA A 127 2.29 7.01 0.51
N ASN A 128 2.91 7.42 -0.59
CA ASN A 128 4.15 8.18 -0.55
C ASN A 128 3.82 9.67 -0.47
N ILE A 129 4.06 10.25 0.71
CA ILE A 129 3.81 11.66 0.99
C ILE A 129 5.10 12.45 0.80
N ASP A 130 5.03 13.60 0.13
CA ASP A 130 6.18 14.51 -0.03
C ASP A 130 6.75 14.89 1.36
N GLU A 131 8.08 14.89 1.50
CA GLU A 131 8.78 15.24 2.75
C GLU A 131 8.36 16.62 3.31
N LYS A 132 7.95 17.55 2.44
CA LYS A 132 7.47 18.87 2.85
C LYS A 132 6.11 18.82 3.58
N ASP A 133 5.27 17.83 3.26
CA ASP A 133 3.89 17.71 3.72
C ASP A 133 3.75 16.66 4.84
N VAL A 134 4.71 15.74 4.98
CA VAL A 134 4.68 14.68 6.01
C VAL A 134 4.58 15.21 7.44
N SER A 135 5.12 16.41 7.71
CA SER A 135 5.04 17.04 9.03
C SER A 135 3.62 17.41 9.47
N SER A 136 2.69 17.46 8.52
CA SER A 136 1.26 17.72 8.77
C SER A 136 0.42 16.44 8.84
N VAL A 137 1.04 15.26 8.77
CA VAL A 137 0.36 13.96 8.82
C VAL A 137 0.67 13.30 10.15
N GLU A 138 -0.36 12.96 10.91
CA GLU A 138 -0.26 12.29 12.19
C GLU A 138 -0.96 10.93 12.19
N LYS A 139 -0.54 10.06 13.11
CA LYS A 139 -1.20 8.76 13.29
C LYS A 139 -2.63 8.99 13.80
N GLY A 140 -3.60 8.45 13.09
CA GLY A 140 -5.03 8.55 13.41
C GLY A 140 -5.81 9.49 12.49
N ASP A 141 -5.13 10.31 11.67
CA ASP A 141 -5.76 11.18 10.69
C ASP A 141 -6.71 10.41 9.79
N LYS A 142 -7.85 11.01 9.48
CA LYS A 142 -8.83 10.42 8.56
C LYS A 142 -8.32 10.55 7.13
N VAL A 143 -8.58 9.53 6.34
CA VAL A 143 -8.13 9.47 4.94
C VAL A 143 -9.29 9.04 4.06
N ASP A 144 -9.56 9.81 3.02
CA ASP A 144 -10.40 9.36 1.92
C ASP A 144 -9.49 8.65 0.91
N VAL A 145 -9.78 7.39 0.58
CA VAL A 145 -9.02 6.60 -0.38
C VAL A 145 -9.87 6.31 -1.61
N THR A 146 -9.37 6.70 -2.78
CA THR A 146 -9.95 6.33 -4.07
C THR A 146 -9.05 5.29 -4.73
N ILE A 147 -9.55 4.06 -4.93
CA ILE A 147 -8.80 2.97 -5.54
C ILE A 147 -9.19 2.86 -7.02
N ASP A 148 -8.21 2.76 -7.91
CA ASP A 148 -8.49 2.52 -9.33
C ASP A 148 -9.31 1.23 -9.49
N GLY A 149 -10.46 1.30 -10.18
CA GLY A 149 -11.32 0.13 -10.40
C GLY A 149 -12.28 -0.21 -9.24
N GLU A 150 -12.31 0.62 -8.19
CA GLU A 150 -13.40 0.66 -7.21
C GLU A 150 -14.34 1.83 -7.52
N ASP A 151 -15.65 1.60 -7.42
CA ASP A 151 -16.66 2.63 -7.78
C ASP A 151 -16.87 3.67 -6.66
N SER A 152 -16.45 3.37 -5.42
CA SER A 152 -16.70 4.19 -4.24
C SER A 152 -15.41 4.46 -3.46
N ASP A 153 -15.31 5.66 -2.90
CA ASP A 153 -14.24 5.98 -1.96
C ASP A 153 -14.36 5.11 -0.70
N VAL A 154 -13.20 4.70 -0.20
CA VAL A 154 -13.06 3.90 1.02
C VAL A 154 -12.47 4.80 2.10
N ASP A 155 -13.17 4.91 3.23
CA ASP A 155 -12.64 5.59 4.40
C ASP A 155 -11.47 4.79 5.00
N GLY A 156 -10.46 5.50 5.46
CA GLY A 156 -9.30 4.93 6.12
C GLY A 156 -8.72 5.84 7.18
N LYS A 157 -7.65 5.35 7.81
CA LYS A 157 -6.92 6.05 8.86
C LYS A 157 -5.43 5.87 8.70
N VAL A 158 -4.66 6.91 9.03
CA VAL A 158 -3.22 6.79 9.11
C VAL A 158 -2.86 5.85 10.27
N GLU A 159 -2.30 4.69 9.93
CA GLU A 159 -1.87 3.69 10.90
C GLU A 159 -0.43 3.96 11.37
N GLU A 160 0.44 4.31 10.43
CA GLU A 160 1.87 4.54 10.67
C GLU A 160 2.45 5.54 9.66
N VAL A 161 3.26 6.47 10.16
CA VAL A 161 4.08 7.36 9.33
C VAL A 161 5.51 6.84 9.35
N GLY A 162 6.09 6.60 8.16
CA GLY A 162 7.43 6.05 8.03
C GLY A 162 8.49 6.91 8.73
N GLN A 163 9.41 6.27 9.45
CA GLN A 163 10.51 6.94 10.16
C GLN A 163 11.73 7.26 9.27
N ALA A 164 11.69 6.86 8.00
CA ALA A 164 12.74 7.10 7.04
C ALA A 164 12.14 7.32 5.65
N THR A 165 12.83 8.10 4.81
CA THR A 165 12.43 8.34 3.43
C THR A 165 12.62 7.08 2.57
N ALA A 166 11.81 6.93 1.52
CA ALA A 166 11.88 5.78 0.62
C ALA A 166 13.29 5.56 0.02
N ALA A 167 14.05 6.65 -0.21
CA ALA A 167 15.42 6.57 -0.72
C ALA A 167 16.41 5.91 0.25
N SER A 168 16.15 5.92 1.56
CA SER A 168 17.02 5.31 2.58
C SER A 168 17.04 3.78 2.50
N PHE A 169 16.03 3.17 1.88
CA PHE A 169 15.90 1.72 1.69
C PHE A 169 16.22 1.26 0.27
N SER A 170 16.64 2.16 -0.63
CA SER A 170 16.98 1.79 -2.00
C SER A 170 18.29 0.99 -2.03
N LEU A 171 18.25 -0.19 -2.65
CA LEU A 171 19.43 -1.02 -2.93
C LEU A 171 20.35 -0.40 -4.01
N MET A 172 19.86 0.60 -4.72
CA MET A 172 20.62 1.43 -5.66
C MET A 172 20.42 2.90 -5.28
N PRO A 173 21.21 3.45 -4.33
CA PRO A 173 21.21 4.90 -4.10
C PRO A 173 21.72 5.58 -5.37
N SER A 174 21.06 6.66 -5.80
CA SER A 174 21.60 7.51 -6.86
C SER A 174 22.86 8.17 -6.32
N SER A 175 24.02 7.60 -6.63
CA SER A 175 25.32 8.21 -6.35
C SER A 175 25.47 9.46 -7.21
N ASN A 176 25.06 10.59 -6.65
CA ASN A 176 25.36 11.92 -7.19
C ASN A 176 26.87 12.16 -7.05
N THR A 177 27.65 11.58 -7.96
CA THR A 177 29.12 11.54 -7.92
C THR A 177 29.76 12.70 -8.70
N ASP A 178 28.96 13.58 -9.32
CA ASP A 178 29.43 14.61 -10.25
C ASP A 178 29.48 16.04 -9.66
N GLY A 179 29.33 16.20 -8.33
CA GLY A 179 29.49 17.50 -7.66
C GLY A 179 28.41 18.53 -7.98
N ASN A 180 27.33 18.16 -8.69
CA ASN A 180 26.17 19.01 -8.90
C ASN A 180 25.01 18.50 -8.02
N TYR A 181 24.77 19.18 -6.89
CA TYR A 181 23.70 18.79 -5.95
C TYR A 181 22.35 19.26 -6.49
N THR A 182 21.59 18.38 -7.12
CA THR A 182 20.19 18.64 -7.45
C THR A 182 19.30 18.15 -6.31
N LYS A 183 18.54 19.08 -5.69
CA LYS A 183 17.55 18.73 -4.68
C LYS A 183 16.46 17.88 -5.35
N VAL A 184 16.39 16.61 -5.00
CA VAL A 184 15.32 15.69 -5.41
C VAL A 184 14.20 15.70 -4.37
N SER A 185 12.95 15.69 -4.82
CA SER A 185 11.80 15.53 -3.91
C SER A 185 11.81 14.11 -3.36
N GLN A 186 11.95 14.01 -2.04
CA GLN A 186 11.86 12.73 -1.32
C GLN A 186 10.45 12.53 -0.81
N VAL A 187 10.09 11.27 -0.66
CA VAL A 187 8.80 10.86 -0.13
C VAL A 187 8.98 9.99 1.11
N VAL A 188 8.03 10.12 2.03
CA VAL A 188 7.91 9.29 3.23
C VAL A 188 6.70 8.37 3.03
N PRO A 189 6.90 7.04 3.12
CA PRO A 189 5.79 6.10 3.05
C PRO A 189 4.92 6.21 4.31
N VAL A 190 3.62 6.37 4.11
CA VAL A 190 2.59 6.38 5.15
C VAL A 190 1.69 5.17 4.92
N LYS A 191 1.53 4.35 5.95
CA LYS A 191 0.64 3.20 5.96
C LYS A 191 -0.75 3.66 6.42
N ILE A 192 -1.76 3.42 5.60
CA ILE A 192 -3.15 3.78 5.85
C ILE A 192 -3.97 2.50 5.91
N SER A 193 -4.61 2.25 7.05
CA SER A 193 -5.55 1.15 7.23
C SER A 193 -6.90 1.53 6.62
N LEU A 194 -7.57 0.57 5.99
CA LEU A 194 -8.92 0.76 5.44
C LEU A 194 -9.97 0.39 6.50
N ASP A 195 -10.98 1.23 6.69
CA ASP A 195 -12.05 0.98 7.66
C ASP A 195 -13.01 -0.13 7.16
N SER A 196 -13.02 -0.40 5.86
CA SER A 196 -13.78 -1.47 5.22
C SER A 196 -12.93 -2.22 4.21
N ALA A 197 -13.15 -3.53 4.09
CA ALA A 197 -12.48 -4.33 3.08
C ALA A 197 -12.91 -3.84 1.68
N PRO A 198 -11.95 -3.60 0.77
CA PRO A 198 -12.25 -3.14 -0.58
C PRO A 198 -12.99 -4.23 -1.37
N SER A 199 -13.50 -3.87 -2.53
CA SER A 199 -14.21 -4.80 -3.42
C SER A 199 -13.35 -6.02 -3.78
N LYS A 200 -13.99 -7.15 -4.09
CA LYS A 200 -13.28 -8.41 -4.42
C LYS A 200 -12.35 -8.33 -5.63
N ASN A 201 -12.46 -7.26 -6.42
CA ASN A 201 -11.63 -7.02 -7.60
C ASN A 201 -10.34 -6.25 -7.25
N VAL A 202 -10.26 -5.67 -6.05
CA VAL A 202 -9.07 -4.99 -5.58
C VAL A 202 -8.00 -6.00 -5.20
N VAL A 203 -6.82 -5.82 -5.78
CA VAL A 203 -5.66 -6.67 -5.57
C VAL A 203 -4.45 -5.82 -5.16
N PRO A 204 -3.50 -6.40 -4.39
CA PRO A 204 -2.24 -5.73 -4.10
C PRO A 204 -1.52 -5.27 -5.38
N GLY A 205 -1.06 -4.02 -5.38
CA GLY A 205 -0.36 -3.38 -6.49
C GLY A 205 -1.22 -2.45 -7.37
N MET A 206 -2.52 -2.36 -7.13
CA MET A 206 -3.37 -1.36 -7.79
C MET A 206 -3.04 0.06 -7.31
N ASN A 207 -3.17 1.05 -8.18
CA ASN A 207 -2.96 2.44 -7.79
C ASN A 207 -4.13 2.93 -6.94
N ALA A 208 -3.85 3.91 -6.09
CA ALA A 208 -4.83 4.63 -5.33
C ALA A 208 -4.45 6.10 -5.24
N GLU A 209 -5.45 6.96 -5.08
CA GLU A 209 -5.29 8.34 -4.65
C GLU A 209 -5.75 8.44 -3.20
N VAL A 210 -5.02 9.19 -2.38
CA VAL A 210 -5.39 9.41 -0.98
C VAL A 210 -5.49 10.87 -0.66
N LYS A 211 -6.44 11.20 0.19
CA LYS A 211 -6.66 12.54 0.74
C LYS A 211 -6.73 12.47 2.25
N ILE A 212 -5.65 12.89 2.89
CA ILE A 212 -5.49 12.90 4.35
C ILE A 212 -6.04 14.23 4.88
N HIS A 213 -6.94 14.14 5.87
CA HIS A 213 -7.51 15.27 6.58
C HIS A 213 -6.55 15.68 7.69
N LYS A 214 -6.13 16.94 7.70
CA LYS A 214 -5.34 17.51 8.80
C LYS A 214 -6.29 17.96 9.90
N ASP A 215 -6.13 17.42 11.10
CA ASP A 215 -6.83 17.89 12.30
C ASP A 215 -6.13 19.09 12.96
#